data_AF-A0A2T0KIM1-F1
#
_entry.id   AF-A0A2T0KIM1-F1
#
_cell.length_a   1.000
_cell.length_b   1.000
_cell.length_c   1.000
_cell.angle_alpha   90.00
_cell.angle_beta   90.00
_cell.angle_gamma   90.00
#
_symmetry.space_group_name_H-M   'P 1'
#
loop_
_entity.id
_entity.type
_entity.pdbx_description
1 polymer ?
#
loop_
_entity_poly.entity_id
_entity_poly.type
_entity_poly.pdbx_seq_one_letter_code
_entity_poly.pdbx_strand_id
1 'polypeptide(L)'
;MKSLINMAFAVVLIAPVLSHATESLTRAQVRAELIQLEEAGYNPADNGDYPHNLKHAQTIVAQQNETRTAYGSDTAGVSQSSNKTQSGEK
;
A
#
# COMPACT_ATOMS: atom_id res chain seq x y z
N MET A 1 2.94 -7.09 -59.95
CA MET A 1 2.97 -7.81 -58.65
C MET A 1 3.06 -6.76 -57.56
N LYS A 2 2.12 -6.72 -56.62
CA LYS A 2 1.95 -5.65 -55.62
C LYS A 2 2.63 -6.11 -54.32
N SER A 3 3.73 -5.48 -53.93
CA SER A 3 4.44 -5.79 -52.69
C SER A 3 3.98 -4.84 -51.60
N LEU A 4 3.42 -5.41 -50.53
CA LEU A 4 2.95 -4.68 -49.36
C LEU A 4 4.15 -4.33 -48.48
N ILE A 5 4.32 -3.04 -48.19
CA ILE A 5 5.36 -2.50 -47.32
C ILE A 5 5.00 -2.79 -45.87
N ASN A 6 5.87 -3.51 -45.17
CA ASN A 6 5.73 -3.86 -43.76
C ASN A 6 5.89 -2.60 -42.90
N MET A 7 4.82 -2.24 -42.20
CA MET A 7 4.78 -1.10 -41.28
C MET A 7 5.13 -1.58 -39.86
N ALA A 8 6.33 -1.20 -39.39
CA ALA A 8 6.74 -1.46 -38.01
C ALA A 8 6.16 -0.38 -37.08
N PHE A 9 5.35 -0.77 -36.10
CA PHE A 9 4.88 0.10 -35.03
C PHE A 9 5.90 0.08 -33.88
N ALA A 10 6.54 1.23 -33.62
CA ALA A 10 7.33 1.42 -32.40
C ALA A 10 6.39 1.85 -31.26
N VAL A 11 6.25 1.00 -30.24
CA VAL A 11 5.47 1.33 -29.04
C VAL A 11 6.40 2.03 -28.04
N VAL A 12 6.11 3.30 -27.74
CA VAL A 12 6.76 4.03 -26.65
C VAL A 12 5.93 3.80 -25.38
N LEU A 13 6.50 3.07 -24.41
CA LEU A 13 5.90 2.88 -23.10
C LEU A 13 6.11 4.14 -22.24
N ILE A 14 5.02 4.79 -21.88
CA ILE A 14 5.00 5.88 -20.91
C ILE A 14 4.69 5.25 -19.55
N ALA A 15 5.69 5.09 -18.70
CA ALA A 15 5.48 4.58 -17.34
C ALA A 15 4.99 5.72 -16.42
N PRO A 16 3.90 5.53 -15.65
CA PRO A 16 3.53 6.45 -14.59
C PRO A 16 4.61 6.47 -13.50
N VAL A 17 5.22 7.64 -13.25
CA VAL A 17 6.10 7.84 -12.09
C VAL A 17 5.23 8.22 -10.91
N LEU A 18 4.72 7.23 -10.17
CA LEU A 18 3.97 7.49 -8.94
C LEU A 18 4.96 7.92 -7.85
N SER A 19 5.22 9.22 -7.73
CA SER A 19 5.92 9.78 -6.58
C SER A 19 4.97 9.79 -5.39
N HIS A 20 5.18 8.87 -4.45
CA HIS A 20 4.41 8.81 -3.22
C HIS A 20 4.94 9.89 -2.28
N ALA A 21 4.21 11.00 -2.14
CA ALA A 21 4.43 11.95 -1.05
C ALA A 21 3.96 11.25 0.23
N THR A 22 4.87 10.57 0.91
CA THR A 22 4.54 9.80 2.10
C THR A 22 4.26 10.75 3.25
N GLU A 23 3.01 10.79 3.67
CA GLU A 23 2.60 11.13 5.05
C GLU A 23 3.71 10.75 6.03
N SER A 24 4.09 11.68 6.90
CA SER A 24 5.15 11.40 7.87
C SER A 24 4.64 10.36 8.86
N LEU A 25 5.14 9.12 8.73
CA LEU A 25 4.80 8.05 9.66
C LEU A 25 5.05 8.53 11.08
N THR A 26 4.02 8.40 11.91
CA THR A 26 4.17 8.75 13.32
C THR A 26 5.05 7.72 14.00
N ARG A 27 5.84 8.15 15.01
CA ARG A 27 6.63 7.20 15.82
C ARG A 27 5.76 6.11 16.45
N ALA A 28 4.50 6.42 16.72
CA ALA A 28 3.51 5.47 17.23
C ALA A 28 3.18 4.39 16.19
N GLN A 29 2.95 4.77 14.93
CA GLN A 29 2.71 3.81 13.84
C GLN A 29 3.91 2.90 13.61
N VAL A 30 5.13 3.44 13.53
CA VAL A 30 6.32 2.61 13.32
C VAL A 30 6.51 1.59 14.45
N ARG A 31 6.24 1.96 15.71
CA ARG A 31 6.28 1.00 16.82
C ARG A 31 5.21 -0.07 16.70
N ALA A 32 3.99 0.32 16.33
CA ALA A 32 2.91 -0.64 16.12
C ALA A 32 3.23 -1.64 14.99
N GLU A 33 3.86 -1.18 13.92
CA GLU A 33 4.33 -2.05 12.82
C GLU A 33 5.44 -3.00 13.26
N LEU A 34 6.41 -2.52 14.05
CA LEU A 34 7.48 -3.36 14.57
C LEU A 34 6.96 -4.45 15.51
N ILE A 35 5.99 -4.13 16.38
CA ILE A 35 5.36 -5.09 17.27
C ILE A 35 4.64 -6.18 16.45
N GLN A 36 3.91 -5.80 15.39
CA GLN A 36 3.25 -6.77 14.51
C GLN A 36 4.24 -7.69 13.80
N LEU A 37 5.39 -7.16 13.36
CA LEU A 37 6.44 -7.97 12.76
C LEU A 37 7.05 -8.94 13.79
N GLU A 38 7.28 -8.50 15.02
CA GLU A 38 7.77 -9.35 16.12
C GLU A 38 6.77 -10.47 16.45
N GLU A 39 5.47 -10.16 16.51
CA GLU A 39 4.38 -11.15 16.66
C GLU A 39 4.33 -12.15 15.49
N ALA A 40 4.67 -11.70 14.28
CA ALA A 40 4.82 -12.54 13.09
C ALA A 40 6.13 -13.35 13.06
N GLY A 41 6.95 -13.28 14.12
CA GLY A 41 8.19 -14.03 14.28
C GLY A 41 9.44 -13.38 13.69
N TYR A 42 9.39 -12.07 13.36
CA TYR A 42 10.57 -11.34 12.92
C TYR A 42 11.50 -11.00 14.08
N ASN A 43 12.77 -11.40 13.96
CA ASN A 43 13.82 -11.00 14.89
C ASN A 43 14.84 -10.06 14.21
N PRO A 44 14.89 -8.76 14.57
CA PRO A 44 15.83 -7.83 13.96
C PRO A 44 17.30 -8.04 14.36
N ALA A 45 17.57 -8.83 15.41
CA ALA A 45 18.93 -9.19 15.80
C ALA A 45 19.51 -10.31 14.94
N ASP A 46 18.65 -11.06 14.25
CA ASP A 46 19.05 -12.11 13.32
C ASP A 46 19.37 -11.50 11.95
N ASN A 47 20.67 -11.33 11.68
CA ASN A 47 21.17 -10.75 10.44
C ASN A 47 21.41 -11.81 9.34
N GLY A 48 21.24 -13.10 9.64
CA GLY A 48 21.64 -14.19 8.74
C GLY A 48 20.78 -14.26 7.47
N ASP A 49 19.49 -13.97 7.60
CA ASP A 49 18.49 -14.20 6.55
C ASP A 49 17.76 -12.91 6.15
N TYR A 50 18.39 -11.74 6.34
CA TYR A 50 17.88 -10.49 5.80
C TYR A 50 18.09 -10.45 4.27
N PRO A 51 17.07 -10.08 3.46
CA PRO A 51 15.74 -9.56 3.83
C PRO A 51 14.62 -10.62 3.82
N HIS A 52 14.94 -11.91 3.70
CA HIS A 52 13.96 -12.99 3.56
C HIS A 52 13.02 -13.08 4.77
N ASN A 53 13.56 -13.09 5.99
CA ASN A 53 12.77 -13.17 7.22
C ASN A 53 11.85 -11.96 7.40
N LEU A 54 12.29 -10.78 6.99
CA LEU A 54 11.47 -9.56 7.00
C LEU A 54 10.26 -9.71 6.06
N LYS A 55 10.49 -10.18 4.82
CA LYS A 55 9.40 -10.37 3.84
C LYS A 55 8.40 -11.44 4.27
N HIS A 56 8.89 -12.52 4.88
CA HIS A 56 8.05 -13.58 5.42
C HIS A 56 7.11 -13.03 6.50
N ALA A 57 7.66 -12.31 7.49
CA ALA A 57 6.87 -11.67 8.53
C ALA A 57 5.87 -10.64 7.98
N GLN A 58 6.27 -9.83 6.98
CA GLN A 58 5.36 -8.89 6.31
C GLN A 58 4.17 -9.61 5.63
N THR A 59 4.40 -10.78 5.04
CA THR A 59 3.33 -11.57 4.40
C THR A 59 2.31 -12.05 5.43
N ILE A 60 2.78 -12.50 6.60
CA ILE A 60 1.91 -12.91 7.71
C ILE A 60 1.10 -11.72 8.22
N VAL A 61 1.73 -10.56 8.44
CA VAL A 61 1.03 -9.34 8.87
C VAL A 61 0.00 -8.88 7.85
N ALA A 62 0.32 -8.95 6.55
CA ALA A 62 -0.63 -8.62 5.49
C ALA A 62 -1.86 -9.54 5.53
N GLN A 63 -1.66 -10.85 5.66
CA GLN A 63 -2.74 -11.84 5.77
C GLN A 63 -3.60 -11.63 7.03
N GLN A 64 -2.98 -11.26 8.17
CA GLN A 64 -3.69 -10.92 9.40
C GLN A 64 -4.54 -9.66 9.23
N ASN A 65 -4.01 -8.64 8.55
CA ASN A 65 -4.75 -7.40 8.27
C ASN A 65 -5.91 -7.65 7.30
N GLU A 66 -5.73 -8.49 6.28
CA GLU A 66 -6.81 -8.93 5.38
C GLU A 66 -7.88 -9.73 6.12
N THR A 67 -7.49 -10.60 7.05
CA THR A 67 -8.45 -11.37 7.87
C THR A 67 -9.23 -10.43 8.81
N ARG A 68 -8.55 -9.44 9.39
CA ARG A 68 -9.16 -8.43 10.26
C ARG A 68 -10.14 -7.54 9.51
N THR A 69 -9.85 -7.20 8.25
CA THR A 69 -10.78 -6.44 7.40
C THR A 69 -11.93 -7.32 6.87
N ALA A 70 -11.67 -8.61 6.62
CA ALA A 70 -12.67 -9.55 6.11
C ALA A 70 -13.67 -10.04 7.16
N TYR A 71 -13.29 -10.13 8.45
CA TYR A 71 -14.15 -10.64 9.52
C TYR A 71 -14.95 -9.55 10.27
N GLY A 72 -14.84 -8.27 9.87
CA GLY A 72 -15.42 -7.17 10.64
C GLY A 72 -15.58 -5.84 9.91
N SER A 73 -15.71 -5.82 8.59
CA SER A 73 -16.16 -4.63 7.85
C SER A 73 -17.67 -4.36 8.03
N ASP A 74 -18.22 -4.65 9.20
CA ASP A 74 -19.51 -4.13 9.63
C ASP A 74 -19.25 -3.00 10.65
N THR A 75 -19.38 -1.77 10.15
CA THR A 75 -19.56 -0.49 10.86
C THR A 75 -18.34 0.34 11.29
N ALA A 76 -18.46 1.65 10.97
CA ALA A 76 -17.77 2.82 11.50
C ALA A 76 -16.46 3.27 10.81
N GLY A 77 -16.58 4.19 9.83
CA GLY A 77 -15.43 5.03 9.50
C GLY A 77 -15.44 5.93 8.28
N VAL A 78 -16.36 5.80 7.31
CA VAL A 78 -16.51 6.81 6.24
C VAL A 78 -17.84 7.53 6.42
N SER A 79 -17.92 8.32 7.50
CA SER A 79 -18.72 9.53 7.45
C SER A 79 -17.78 10.63 7.02
N GLN A 80 -17.57 10.77 5.70
CA GLN A 80 -17.18 12.06 5.15
C GLN A 80 -18.31 13.03 5.49
N SER A 81 -18.18 13.69 6.63
CA SER A 81 -18.90 14.92 6.95
C SER A 81 -18.69 15.87 5.77
N SER A 82 -19.79 16.22 5.13
CA SER A 82 -19.86 17.22 4.08
C SER A 82 -19.38 18.58 4.62
N ASN A 83 -18.09 18.86 4.56
CA ASN A 83 -17.56 20.20 4.74
C ASN A 83 -17.71 20.96 3.41
N LYS A 84 -18.95 21.24 3.00
CA LYS A 84 -19.22 22.32 2.04
C LYS A 84 -19.72 23.52 2.84
N THR A 85 -18.75 24.25 3.36
CA THR A 85 -18.89 25.60 3.90
C THR A 85 -19.61 26.49 2.88
N GLN A 86 -20.63 27.21 3.37
CA GLN A 86 -20.89 28.61 3.07
C GLN A 86 -21.35 29.00 1.64
N SER A 87 -22.63 29.35 1.54
CA SER A 87 -23.02 30.64 0.96
C SER A 87 -24.32 31.10 1.61
N GLY A 88 -24.24 32.18 2.38
CA GLY A 88 -25.39 32.94 2.89
C GLY A 88 -26.32 33.32 1.73
N GLU A 89 -27.63 33.21 1.97
CA GLU A 89 -28.50 34.34 2.37
C GLU A 89 -28.83 35.26 1.20
N LYS A 90 -30.12 35.35 0.92
CA LYS A 90 -30.75 36.27 -0.01
C LYS A 90 -31.80 37.05 0.75
#